data_AF-A0A7X7YHH2-F1
#
_entry.id   AF-A0A7X7YHH2-F1
#
_cell.length_a   1.000
_cell.length_b   1.000
_cell.length_c   1.000
_cell.angle_alpha   90.00
_cell.angle_beta   90.00
_cell.angle_gamma   90.00
#
_symmetry.space_group_name_H-M   'P 1'
#
loop_
_entity.id
_entity.type
_entity.pdbx_description
1 polymer ?
#
loop_
_entity_poly.entity_id
_entity_poly.type
_entity_poly.pdbx_seq_one_letter_code
_entity_poly.pdbx_strand_id
1 'polypeptide(L)' 'VRLSRPGDQEYGQERYYIRAEQVSYDDVAPWPTEPDGTGQVLQRIDPAAYGNDAQNWQAATPSPGSL' A
#
# COMPACT_ATOMS: atom_id res chain seq x y z
N VAL A 1 -1.88 6.02 -0.84
CA VAL A 1 -0.48 5.68 -1.21
C VAL A 1 -0.41 5.30 -2.69
N ARG A 2 0.67 5.67 -3.40
CA ARG A 2 0.91 5.29 -4.81
C ARG A 2 2.35 4.80 -5.00
N LEU A 3 2.50 3.62 -5.57
CA LEU A 3 3.78 3.05 -5.99
C LEU A 3 3.86 3.08 -7.52
N SER A 4 4.96 3.59 -8.05
CA SER A 4 5.22 3.62 -9.49
C SER A 4 6.60 3.03 -9.78
N ARG A 5 6.75 2.42 -10.96
CA ARG A 5 8.03 1.92 -11.46
C ARG A 5 8.48 2.79 -12.64
N PRO A 6 9.79 3.08 -12.76
CA PRO A 6 10.29 3.75 -13.95
C PRO A 6 9.97 2.91 -15.19
N GLY A 7 9.45 3.55 -16.22
CA GLY A 7 9.40 2.99 -17.57
C GLY A 7 10.79 3.00 -18.21
N ASP A 8 10.85 2.52 -19.44
CA ASP A 8 12.10 2.50 -20.21
C ASP A 8 12.60 3.93 -20.45
N GLN A 9 13.92 4.11 -20.36
CA GLN A 9 14.56 5.38 -20.64
C GLN A 9 14.85 5.48 -22.14
N GLU A 10 14.13 6.36 -22.83
CA GLU A 10 14.44 6.73 -24.20
C GLU A 10 15.47 7.87 -24.24
N TYR A 11 16.36 7.84 -25.23
CA TYR A 11 17.43 8.83 -25.38
C TYR A 11 16.84 10.22 -25.68
N GLY A 12 17.22 11.21 -24.88
CA GLY A 12 16.75 12.59 -25.03
C GLY A 12 15.32 12.86 -24.55
N GLN A 13 14.63 11.87 -23.97
CA GLN A 13 13.28 12.01 -23.41
C GLN A 13 13.29 11.97 -21.88
N GLU A 14 12.33 12.67 -21.27
CA GLU A 14 12.09 12.55 -19.83
C GLU A 14 11.53 11.15 -19.50
N ARG A 15 11.98 10.56 -18.39
CA ARG A 15 11.56 9.22 -17.99
C ARG A 15 10.09 9.22 -17.57
N TYR A 16 9.28 8.40 -18.21
CA TYR A 16 7.90 8.16 -17.78
C TYR A 16 7.83 7.12 -16.65
N TYR A 17 6.76 7.16 -15.86
CA TYR A 17 6.54 6.24 -14.75
C TYR A 17 5.24 5.47 -14.95
N ILE A 18 5.33 4.14 -14.82
CA ILE A 18 4.19 3.24 -14.89
C ILE A 18 3.66 3.07 -13.47
N ARG A 19 2.36 3.33 -13.26
CA ARG A 19 1.69 3.10 -11.97
C ARG A 19 1.66 1.60 -11.69
N ALA A 20 2.38 1.16 -10.67
CA ALA A 20 2.41 -0.24 -10.25
C ALA A 20 1.27 -0.52 -9.28
N GLU A 21 1.02 0.41 -8.35
CA GLU A 21 -0.05 0.28 -7.38
C GLU A 21 -0.53 1.65 -6.89
N GLN A 22 -1.79 1.72 -6.49
CA GLN A 22 -2.29 2.81 -5.65
C GLN A 22 -3.39 2.29 -4.76
N VAL A 23 -3.26 2.60 -3.48
CA VAL A 23 -4.19 2.25 -2.42
C VAL A 23 -4.78 3.54 -1.85
N SER A 24 -6.10 3.64 -1.85
CA SER A 24 -6.87 4.66 -1.14
C SER A 24 -7.49 4.00 0.09
N TYR A 25 -6.83 4.12 1.24
CA TYR A 25 -7.32 3.63 2.53
C TYR A 25 -7.98 4.75 3.34
N ASP A 26 -8.80 4.37 4.32
CA ASP A 26 -9.50 5.30 5.21
C ASP A 26 -9.46 4.80 6.67
N ASP A 27 -9.82 5.65 7.63
CA ASP A 27 -9.95 5.33 9.05
C ASP A 27 -11.39 4.94 9.46
N VAL A 28 -12.26 4.79 8.47
CA VAL A 28 -13.65 4.33 8.62
C VAL A 28 -13.90 3.01 7.91
N ALA A 29 -14.94 2.30 8.34
CA ALA A 29 -15.41 1.08 7.69
C ALA A 29 -15.61 1.31 6.17
N PRO A 30 -15.19 0.35 5.31
CA PRO A 30 -14.85 -1.04 5.62
C PRO A 30 -13.38 -1.28 6.01
N TRP A 31 -12.54 -0.25 6.10
CA TRP A 31 -11.15 -0.40 6.52
C TRP A 31 -11.06 -0.69 8.01
N PRO A 32 -10.06 -1.47 8.46
CA PRO A 32 -9.79 -1.63 9.89
C PRO A 32 -9.56 -0.27 10.55
N THR A 33 -10.35 0.05 11.58
CA THR A 33 -10.30 1.33 12.28
C THR A 33 -9.44 1.28 13.55
N GLU A 34 -9.00 0.08 13.97
CA GLU A 34 -8.10 -0.08 15.12
C GLU A 34 -6.69 0.54 15.01
N PRO A 35 -6.12 0.84 13.81
CA PRO A 35 -4.84 1.57 13.69
C PRO A 35 -4.82 2.97 14.34
N ASP A 36 -5.94 3.44 14.89
CA ASP A 36 -6.12 4.80 15.40
C ASP A 36 -5.60 4.98 16.85
N GLY A 37 -4.27 4.99 17.00
CA GLY A 37 -3.60 5.60 18.18
C GLY A 37 -3.05 4.66 19.25
N THR A 38 -3.16 3.33 19.10
CA THR A 38 -2.61 2.35 20.08
C THR A 38 -1.35 1.60 19.59
N GLY A 39 -0.89 1.89 18.37
CA GLY A 39 0.35 1.35 17.82
C GLY A 39 0.17 0.24 16.81
N GLN A 40 -1.05 -0.15 16.41
CA GLN A 40 -1.28 -1.08 15.31
C GLN A 40 -1.15 -0.37 13.94
N VAL A 41 -0.72 -1.10 12.91
CA VAL A 41 -0.59 -0.62 11.53
C VAL A 41 -1.53 -1.38 10.61
N LEU A 42 -1.97 -0.73 9.52
CA LEU A 42 -2.59 -1.44 8.39
C LEU A 42 -1.53 -2.30 7.72
N GLN A 43 -1.68 -3.62 7.84
CA GLN A 43 -0.86 -4.61 7.17
C GLN A 43 -1.71 -5.36 6.14
N ARG A 44 -1.15 -5.54 4.95
CA ARG A 44 -1.80 -6.30 3.88
C ARG A 44 -1.70 -7.80 4.16
N ILE A 45 -2.79 -8.53 3.92
CA ILE A 45 -2.88 -9.97 4.15
C ILE A 45 -2.22 -10.72 3.00
N ASP A 46 -2.67 -10.49 1.76
CA ASP A 46 -2.09 -11.03 0.53
C ASP A 46 -1.48 -9.90 -0.33
N PRO A 47 -0.15 -9.87 -0.51
CA PRO A 47 0.52 -8.84 -1.30
C PRO A 47 0.22 -8.90 -2.81
N ALA A 48 -0.28 -10.03 -3.32
CA ALA A 48 -0.65 -10.19 -4.73
C ALA A 48 -2.12 -9.81 -5.02
N ALA A 49 -2.99 -9.84 -4.00
CA ALA A 49 -4.38 -9.44 -4.12
C ALA A 49 -4.54 -7.92 -4.33
N TYR A 50 -5.70 -7.46 -4.79
CA TYR A 50 -5.92 -6.05 -5.14
C TYR A 50 -5.83 -5.12 -3.92
N GLY A 51 -5.03 -4.05 -4.03
CA GLY A 51 -4.71 -3.20 -2.87
C GLY A 51 -5.84 -2.30 -2.37
N ASN A 52 -6.88 -2.01 -3.17
CA ASN A 52 -8.05 -1.23 -2.73
C ASN A 52 -9.18 -2.11 -2.16
N ASP A 53 -8.98 -3.43 -2.06
CA ASP A 53 -9.91 -4.27 -1.33
C ASP A 53 -9.62 -4.18 0.17
N ALA A 54 -10.48 -3.49 0.91
CA ALA A 54 -10.32 -3.31 2.36
C ALA A 54 -10.28 -4.64 3.13
N GLN A 55 -10.90 -5.71 2.61
CA GLN A 55 -10.87 -7.03 3.22
C GLN A 55 -9.48 -7.67 3.19
N ASN A 56 -8.59 -7.17 2.32
CA ASN A 56 -7.20 -7.61 2.22
C ASN A 56 -6.27 -6.85 3.20
N TRP A 57 -6.84 -6.13 4.17
CA TRP A 57 -6.10 -5.37 5.17
C TRP A 57 -6.55 -5.76 6.56
N GLN A 58 -5.59 -5.81 7.47
CA GLN A 58 -5.82 -6.06 8.89
C GLN A 58 -5.02 -5.07 9.74
N ALA A 59 -5.52 -4.75 10.92
CA ALA A 59 -4.71 -4.11 11.95
C ALA A 59 -3.75 -5.15 12.53
N ALA A 60 -2.46 -4.81 12.60
CA ALA A 60 -1.44 -5.70 13.15
C ALA A 60 -0.39 -4.91 13.96
N THR A 61 0.27 -5.58 14.90
CA THR A 61 1.43 -5.01 15.60
C THR A 61 2.56 -4.75 14.60
N PRO A 62 3.18 -3.56 14.59
CA PRO A 62 4.28 -3.24 13.69
C PRO A 62 5.45 -4.17 13.93
N SER A 63 5.89 -4.85 12.88
CA SER A 63 7.13 -5.64 12.88
C SER A 63 8.15 -5.12 11.85
N PRO A 64 8.44 -3.80 11.77
CA PRO A 64 9.42 -3.30 10.81
C PRO A 64 10.78 -3.95 11.10
N GLY A 65 11.31 -4.71 10.13
CA GLY A 65 12.63 -5.35 10.23
C GLY A 65 12.69 -6.72 10.90
N SER A 66 11.57 -7.37 11.22
CA SER A 66 11.61 -8.80 11.57
C SER A 66 11.80 -9.63 10.30
N LEU A 67 12.92 -10.37 10.25
CA LEU A 67 13.28 -11.33 9.19
C LEU A 67 12.41 -12.59 9.26
#